data_AF-A0A165EXW9-F1
#
_entry.id   AF-A0A165EXW9-F1
#
_cell.length_a   1.000
_cell.length_b   1.000
_cell.length_c   1.000
_cell.angle_alpha   90.00
_cell.angle_beta   90.00
_cell.angle_gamma   90.00
#
_symmetry.space_group_name_H-M   'P 1'
#
loop_
_entity.id
_entity.type
_entity.pdbx_description
1 polymer ?
#
loop_
_entity_poly.entity_id
_entity_poly.type
_entity_poly.pdbx_seq_one_letter_code
_entity_poly.pdbx_strand_id
1 'polypeptide(L)'
;MSVLPLSSPTLPHNGGGPTSLSTRIPIIFKRLLRFHQMDFELAAWQLTYLCLAPKRVYRNVYFHKQTKNTWARDDPAILILIAGCLVVSAIAWSVVYSYSPLRVVQLAFLMIFRDFLLVGAIVATLLWLFANKVLLSPPTHSSPSDSRVEWAYAFDVHTNAFFPFYLTLYLAQFFLVPIVLRSNWICLFVSNTLYLAAFAQYFYGVYLGLNALPFLVRSELLLAPLLPLFTGYIVSLLGFNVAQHVLSMYFGS
;
A
#
# COMPACT_ATOMS: atom_id res chain seq x y z
N MET A 1 -52.07 23.67 5.68
CA MET A 1 -51.09 23.97 6.75
C MET A 1 -51.44 23.11 7.95
N SER A 2 -50.72 22.02 8.14
CA SER A 2 -50.88 21.08 9.25
C SER A 2 -49.81 21.39 10.29
N VAL A 3 -50.24 21.91 11.43
CA VAL A 3 -49.41 22.30 12.57
C VAL A 3 -49.04 21.02 13.33
N LEU A 4 -47.77 20.66 13.37
CA LEU A 4 -47.25 19.56 14.18
C LEU A 4 -46.78 20.09 15.54
N PRO A 5 -47.09 19.42 16.67
CA PRO A 5 -46.68 19.86 18.00
C PRO A 5 -45.20 19.53 18.28
N LEU A 6 -44.49 20.52 18.85
CA LEU A 6 -43.17 20.41 19.47
C LEU A 6 -43.32 19.85 20.89
N SER A 7 -42.76 18.67 21.14
CA SER A 7 -42.48 18.22 22.50
C SER A 7 -41.28 17.25 22.50
N SER A 8 -40.14 17.77 22.92
CA SER A 8 -38.91 17.04 23.23
C SER A 8 -39.01 16.38 24.61
N PRO A 9 -38.61 15.11 24.78
CA PRO A 9 -38.37 14.55 26.10
C PRO A 9 -36.91 14.75 26.49
N THR A 10 -36.69 15.57 27.52
CA THR A 10 -35.43 15.66 28.28
C THR A 10 -35.18 14.36 29.04
N LEU A 11 -34.06 13.68 28.77
CA LEU A 11 -33.58 12.56 29.57
C LEU A 11 -32.60 13.06 30.66
N PRO A 12 -32.67 12.54 31.90
CA PRO A 12 -31.86 13.02 33.00
C PRO A 12 -30.44 12.49 32.94
N HIS A 13 -29.51 13.37 33.33
CA HIS A 13 -28.11 13.08 33.60
C HIS A 13 -27.99 12.29 34.91
N ASN A 14 -27.48 11.06 34.88
CA ASN A 14 -26.79 10.48 36.04
C ASN A 14 -25.94 9.24 35.70
N GLY A 15 -24.76 9.15 36.33
CA GLY A 15 -24.12 7.86 36.64
C GLY A 15 -22.91 7.47 35.79
N GLY A 16 -21.72 7.92 36.22
CA GLY A 16 -20.46 7.29 35.83
C GLY A 16 -20.40 5.84 36.34
N GLY A 17 -20.24 4.90 35.41
CA GLY A 17 -19.90 3.50 35.68
C GLY A 17 -18.55 3.18 35.02
N PRO A 18 -17.72 2.29 35.61
CA PRO A 18 -16.39 2.01 35.11
C PRO A 18 -16.47 1.32 33.75
N THR A 19 -15.79 1.88 32.77
CA THR A 19 -15.65 1.32 31.43
C THR A 19 -15.03 -0.07 31.51
N SER A 20 -15.81 -1.11 31.22
CA SER A 20 -15.23 -2.43 30.97
C SER A 20 -14.34 -2.30 29.73
N LEU A 21 -13.05 -2.59 29.92
CA LEU A 21 -12.10 -2.82 28.84
C LEU A 21 -12.48 -4.13 28.15
N SER A 22 -13.60 -4.11 27.42
CA SER A 22 -13.92 -5.16 26.47
C SER A 22 -12.85 -5.06 25.38
N THR A 23 -11.95 -6.04 25.38
CA THR A 23 -10.90 -6.26 24.40
C THR A 23 -11.54 -6.33 23.02
N ARG A 24 -11.75 -5.17 22.40
CA ARG A 24 -12.22 -5.07 21.02
C ARG A 24 -11.11 -5.64 20.16
N ILE A 25 -11.20 -6.94 19.85
CA ILE A 25 -10.48 -7.52 18.74
C ILE A 25 -10.74 -6.57 17.55
N PRO A 26 -9.70 -5.97 16.95
CA PRO A 26 -9.89 -5.01 15.88
C PRO A 26 -10.74 -5.67 14.79
N ILE A 27 -11.78 -4.97 14.33
CA ILE A 27 -12.80 -5.49 13.40
C ILE A 27 -12.16 -6.15 12.16
N ILE A 28 -10.95 -5.71 11.78
CA ILE A 28 -10.14 -6.28 10.70
C ILE A 28 -9.81 -7.77 10.90
N PHE A 29 -9.47 -8.22 12.11
CA PHE A 29 -9.14 -9.62 12.39
C PHE A 29 -10.38 -10.52 12.34
N LYS A 30 -11.54 -10.00 12.75
CA LYS A 30 -12.82 -10.71 12.63
C LYS A 30 -13.29 -10.82 11.18
N ARG A 31 -12.88 -9.88 10.31
CA ARG A 31 -13.19 -9.89 8.86
C ARG A 31 -12.19 -10.74 8.06
N LEU A 32 -10.91 -10.77 8.43
CA LEU A 32 -9.88 -11.64 7.83
C LEU A 32 -10.23 -13.13 7.90
N LEU A 33 -11.01 -13.56 8.89
CA LEU A 33 -11.42 -14.95 9.08
C LEU A 33 -12.72 -15.34 8.33
N ARG A 34 -13.40 -14.40 7.66
CA ARG A 34 -14.61 -14.68 6.86
C ARG A 34 -14.28 -14.84 5.37
N PHE A 35 -13.55 -15.90 5.03
CA PHE A 35 -13.16 -16.24 3.66
C PHE A 35 -14.33 -16.40 2.67
N HIS A 36 -15.52 -16.80 3.15
CA HIS A 36 -16.64 -17.15 2.28
C HIS A 36 -17.41 -15.95 1.69
N GLN A 37 -17.21 -14.75 2.23
CA GLN A 37 -17.91 -13.54 1.77
C GLN A 37 -16.99 -12.58 0.99
N MET A 38 -15.84 -13.08 0.53
CA MET A 38 -14.79 -12.25 -0.07
C MET A 38 -14.82 -12.35 -1.60
N ASP A 39 -15.02 -11.21 -2.26
CA ASP A 39 -15.04 -11.09 -3.72
C ASP A 39 -13.61 -11.12 -4.30
N PHE A 40 -13.00 -12.31 -4.35
CA PHE A 40 -11.64 -12.51 -4.88
C PHE A 40 -11.51 -12.13 -6.37
N GLU A 41 -12.56 -12.34 -7.16
CA GLU A 41 -12.58 -11.97 -8.57
C GLU A 41 -12.45 -10.45 -8.74
N LEU A 42 -13.23 -9.68 -7.99
CA LEU A 42 -13.16 -8.22 -8.01
C LEU A 42 -11.78 -7.74 -7.55
N ALA A 43 -11.22 -8.35 -6.49
CA ALA A 43 -9.89 -8.02 -6.00
C ALA A 43 -8.80 -8.29 -7.06
N ALA A 44 -8.87 -9.43 -7.77
CA ALA A 44 -7.94 -9.77 -8.85
C ALA A 44 -8.04 -8.79 -10.02
N TRP A 45 -9.25 -8.39 -10.40
CA TRP A 45 -9.46 -7.36 -11.41
C TRP A 45 -8.89 -6.00 -10.96
N GLN A 46 -9.09 -5.62 -9.69
CA GLN A 46 -8.53 -4.37 -9.16
C GLN A 46 -7.00 -4.37 -9.23
N LEU A 47 -6.33 -5.46 -8.82
CA LEU A 47 -4.88 -5.59 -8.91
C LEU A 47 -4.38 -5.54 -10.36
N THR A 48 -5.09 -6.20 -11.28
CA THR A 48 -4.78 -6.19 -12.73
C THR A 48 -4.93 -4.79 -13.31
N TYR A 49 -6.03 -4.10 -13.03
CA TYR A 49 -6.26 -2.73 -13.47
C TYR A 49 -5.27 -1.75 -12.86
N LEU A 50 -4.74 -2.03 -11.67
CA LEU A 50 -3.73 -1.17 -11.09
C LEU A 50 -2.43 -1.15 -11.91
N CYS A 51 -2.11 -2.26 -12.57
CA CYS A 51 -0.95 -2.37 -13.46
C CYS A 51 -1.22 -1.77 -14.84
N LEU A 52 -2.42 -2.00 -15.40
CA LEU A 52 -2.74 -1.64 -16.78
C LEU A 52 -3.38 -0.25 -16.93
N ALA A 53 -4.21 0.16 -15.98
CA ALA A 53 -5.03 1.37 -16.04
C ALA A 53 -5.36 1.90 -14.63
N PRO A 54 -4.36 2.33 -13.84
CA PRO A 54 -4.55 2.66 -12.42
C PRO A 54 -5.60 3.76 -12.18
N LYS A 55 -5.73 4.71 -13.11
CA LYS A 55 -6.77 5.74 -13.06
C LYS A 55 -8.20 5.17 -12.96
N ARG A 56 -8.46 3.99 -13.54
CA ARG A 56 -9.78 3.34 -13.46
C ARG A 56 -10.08 2.87 -12.04
N VAL A 57 -9.08 2.33 -11.33
CA VAL A 57 -9.23 1.85 -9.95
C VAL A 57 -9.58 3.01 -9.03
N TYR A 58 -8.89 4.14 -9.16
CA TYR A 58 -9.14 5.30 -8.32
C TYR A 58 -10.47 6.01 -8.60
N ARG A 59 -10.99 5.91 -9.83
CA ARG A 59 -12.36 6.35 -10.12
C ARG A 59 -13.41 5.54 -9.34
N ASN A 60 -13.17 4.24 -9.15
CA ASN A 60 -14.08 3.38 -8.37
C ASN A 60 -14.06 3.73 -6.88
N VAL A 61 -12.92 4.19 -6.35
CA VAL A 61 -12.82 4.69 -4.96
C VAL A 61 -13.75 5.89 -4.74
N TYR A 62 -13.84 6.80 -5.71
CA TYR A 62 -14.76 7.94 -5.62
C TYR A 62 -16.23 7.49 -5.55
N PHE A 63 -16.63 6.52 -6.37
CA PHE A 63 -17.99 5.94 -6.31
C PHE A 63 -18.24 5.18 -5.01
N HIS A 64 -17.22 4.53 -4.45
CA HIS A 64 -17.32 3.87 -3.15
C HIS A 64 -17.60 4.88 -2.03
N LYS A 65 -16.92 6.03 -2.04
CA LYS A 65 -17.19 7.09 -1.07
C LYS A 65 -18.63 7.60 -1.16
N GLN A 66 -19.20 7.73 -2.36
CA GLN A 66 -20.59 8.18 -2.52
C GLN A 66 -21.62 7.18 -1.97
N THR A 67 -21.32 5.88 -2.00
CA THR A 67 -22.26 4.83 -1.60
C THR A 67 -22.11 4.39 -0.15
N LYS A 68 -20.88 4.34 0.39
CA LYS A 68 -20.59 3.90 1.77
C LYS A 68 -20.09 4.99 2.70
N ASN A 69 -19.84 6.19 2.19
CA ASN A 69 -19.29 7.33 2.93
C ASN A 69 -17.97 7.03 3.68
N THR A 70 -17.18 6.07 3.23
CA THR A 70 -15.83 5.76 3.73
C THR A 70 -14.84 5.75 2.57
N TRP A 71 -13.59 6.14 2.83
CA TRP A 71 -12.53 6.06 1.81
C TRP A 71 -11.80 4.73 1.85
N ALA A 72 -11.56 4.20 3.05
CA ALA A 72 -10.91 2.91 3.24
C ALA A 72 -11.78 1.74 2.76
N ARG A 73 -11.12 0.68 2.29
CA ARG A 73 -11.77 -0.57 1.93
C ARG A 73 -12.18 -1.35 3.18
N ASP A 74 -13.30 -2.05 3.04
CA ASP A 74 -13.82 -2.93 4.08
C ASP A 74 -13.38 -4.40 3.94
N ASP A 75 -12.91 -4.79 2.76
CA ASP A 75 -12.73 -6.20 2.36
C ASP A 75 -11.24 -6.60 2.32
N PRO A 76 -10.81 -7.65 3.07
CA PRO A 76 -9.41 -8.03 3.16
C PRO A 76 -8.86 -8.80 1.94
N ALA A 77 -9.64 -8.93 0.85
CA ALA A 77 -9.33 -9.84 -0.27
C ALA A 77 -8.03 -9.51 -0.99
N ILE A 78 -7.76 -8.21 -1.17
CA ILE A 78 -6.52 -7.74 -1.81
C ILE A 78 -5.29 -8.10 -0.96
N LEU A 79 -5.39 -7.97 0.37
CA LEU A 79 -4.29 -8.32 1.28
C LEU A 79 -3.97 -9.81 1.23
N ILE A 80 -5.01 -10.65 1.22
CA ILE A 80 -4.84 -12.11 1.11
C ILE A 80 -4.24 -12.48 -0.24
N LEU A 81 -4.69 -11.85 -1.33
CA LEU A 81 -4.17 -12.13 -2.67
C LEU A 81 -2.69 -11.72 -2.79
N ILE A 82 -2.30 -10.55 -2.28
CA ILE A 82 -0.90 -10.11 -2.23
C ILE A 82 -0.07 -11.06 -1.35
N ALA A 83 -0.58 -11.46 -0.18
CA ALA A 83 0.10 -12.43 0.67
C ALA A 83 0.32 -13.77 -0.07
N GLY A 84 -0.68 -14.26 -0.80
CA GLY A 84 -0.55 -15.44 -1.67
C GLY A 84 0.52 -15.26 -2.74
N CYS A 85 0.56 -14.11 -3.42
CA CYS A 85 1.62 -13.78 -4.38
C CYS A 85 3.01 -13.80 -3.73
N LEU A 86 3.17 -13.22 -2.53
CA LEU A 86 4.43 -13.22 -1.80
C LEU A 86 4.88 -14.64 -1.40
N VAL A 87 3.96 -15.52 -1.04
CA VAL A 87 4.27 -16.95 -0.80
C VAL A 87 4.82 -17.59 -2.07
N VAL A 88 4.17 -17.37 -3.22
CA VAL A 88 4.64 -17.92 -4.51
C VAL A 88 6.04 -17.40 -4.85
N SER A 89 6.30 -16.10 -4.65
CA SER A 89 7.63 -15.52 -4.83
C SER A 89 8.65 -16.12 -3.86
N ALA A 90 8.31 -16.28 -2.57
CA ALA A 90 9.21 -16.88 -1.60
C ALA A 90 9.61 -18.31 -2.00
N ILE A 91 8.66 -19.11 -2.51
CA ILE A 91 8.96 -20.44 -3.05
C ILE A 91 9.90 -20.34 -4.25
N ALA A 92 9.60 -19.48 -5.23
CA ALA A 92 10.42 -19.31 -6.43
C ALA A 92 11.88 -18.91 -6.10
N TRP A 93 12.06 -17.89 -5.26
CA TRP A 93 13.38 -17.44 -4.81
C TRP A 93 14.11 -18.50 -3.99
N SER A 94 13.39 -19.26 -3.17
CA SER A 94 13.98 -20.36 -2.40
C SER A 94 14.52 -21.49 -3.27
N VAL A 95 13.89 -21.76 -4.42
CA VAL A 95 14.38 -22.75 -5.39
C VAL A 95 15.72 -22.30 -5.99
N VAL A 96 15.83 -21.02 -6.39
CA VAL A 96 17.07 -20.48 -6.97
C VAL A 96 18.23 -20.50 -5.97
N TYR A 97 17.97 -20.14 -4.72
CA TYR A 97 18.99 -20.14 -3.66
C TYR A 97 19.13 -21.47 -2.91
N SER A 98 18.45 -22.54 -3.37
CA SER A 98 18.52 -23.89 -2.79
C SER A 98 18.29 -23.93 -1.27
N TYR A 99 17.24 -23.27 -0.80
CA TYR A 99 16.90 -23.20 0.62
C TYR A 99 16.21 -24.47 1.13
N SER A 100 16.42 -24.77 2.42
CA SER A 100 15.69 -25.86 3.10
C SER A 100 14.21 -25.48 3.32
N PRO A 101 13.29 -26.46 3.46
CA PRO A 101 11.87 -26.19 3.63
C PRO A 101 11.55 -25.21 4.78
N LEU A 102 12.30 -25.29 5.88
CA LEU A 102 12.15 -24.36 7.00
C LEU A 102 12.51 -22.93 6.61
N ARG A 103 13.58 -22.74 5.83
CA ARG A 103 13.99 -21.41 5.33
C ARG A 103 12.97 -20.86 4.33
N VAL A 104 12.31 -21.70 3.53
CA VAL A 104 11.23 -21.26 2.65
C VAL A 104 10.08 -20.65 3.44
N VAL A 105 9.66 -21.33 4.52
CA VAL A 105 8.61 -20.81 5.40
C VAL A 105 9.06 -19.52 6.07
N GLN A 106 10.27 -19.48 6.62
CA GLN A 106 10.82 -18.25 7.22
C GLN A 106 10.87 -17.08 6.22
N LEU A 107 11.26 -17.35 4.97
CA LEU A 107 11.29 -16.36 3.90
C LEU A 107 9.90 -15.82 3.56
N ALA A 108 8.89 -16.70 3.47
CA ALA A 108 7.51 -16.31 3.23
C ALA A 108 6.96 -15.43 4.36
N PHE A 109 7.21 -15.81 5.62
CA PHE A 109 6.85 -14.99 6.78
C PHE A 109 7.56 -13.63 6.75
N LEU A 110 8.85 -13.62 6.43
CA LEU A 110 9.62 -12.40 6.35
C LEU A 110 9.10 -11.48 5.23
N MET A 111 8.81 -11.98 4.03
CA MET A 111 8.23 -11.19 2.94
C MET A 111 6.85 -10.61 3.31
N ILE A 112 5.98 -11.41 3.94
CA ILE A 112 4.62 -10.95 4.30
C ILE A 112 4.66 -9.94 5.46
N PHE A 113 5.31 -10.30 6.57
CA PHE A 113 5.24 -9.49 7.78
C PHE A 113 6.20 -8.31 7.76
N ARG A 114 7.43 -8.50 7.28
CA ARG A 114 8.44 -7.42 7.23
C ARG A 114 8.24 -6.55 6.00
N ASP A 115 8.30 -7.14 4.80
CA ASP A 115 8.39 -6.34 3.57
C ASP A 115 7.05 -5.71 3.18
N PHE A 116 5.94 -6.40 3.45
CA PHE A 116 4.62 -5.90 3.12
C PHE A 116 3.93 -5.22 4.32
N LEU A 117 3.66 -5.95 5.42
CA LEU A 117 2.87 -5.39 6.52
C LEU A 117 3.60 -4.32 7.35
N LEU A 118 4.82 -4.59 7.80
CA LEU A 118 5.59 -3.66 8.64
C LEU A 118 5.98 -2.39 7.86
N VAL A 119 6.60 -2.55 6.69
CA VAL A 119 6.93 -1.42 5.81
C VAL A 119 5.64 -0.68 5.42
N GLY A 120 4.57 -1.40 5.10
CA GLY A 120 3.28 -0.80 4.78
C GLY A 120 2.67 0.02 5.91
N ALA A 121 2.74 -0.45 7.15
CA ALA A 121 2.27 0.29 8.32
C ALA A 121 3.11 1.57 8.55
N ILE A 122 4.42 1.48 8.39
CA ILE A 122 5.33 2.64 8.49
C ILE A 122 5.00 3.66 7.40
N VAL A 123 4.93 3.23 6.14
CA VAL A 123 4.65 4.12 5.00
C VAL A 123 3.25 4.72 5.11
N ALA A 124 2.24 3.93 5.46
CA ALA A 124 0.88 4.42 5.68
C ALA A 124 0.84 5.50 6.77
N THR A 125 1.57 5.31 7.86
CA THR A 125 1.67 6.29 8.94
C THR A 125 2.34 7.58 8.47
N LEU A 126 3.44 7.48 7.72
CA LEU A 126 4.12 8.65 7.15
C LEU A 126 3.23 9.40 6.15
N LEU A 127 2.57 8.69 5.23
CA LEU A 127 1.65 9.26 4.25
C LEU A 127 0.45 9.91 4.92
N TRP A 128 -0.13 9.25 5.92
CA TRP A 128 -1.26 9.78 6.70
C TRP A 128 -0.89 11.07 7.44
N LEU A 129 0.28 11.09 8.10
CA LEU A 129 0.78 12.28 8.78
C LEU A 129 1.08 13.41 7.80
N PHE A 130 1.76 13.11 6.69
CA PHE A 130 2.12 14.10 5.68
C PHE A 130 0.88 14.68 5.00
N ALA A 131 -0.06 13.84 4.58
CA ALA A 131 -1.28 14.28 3.90
C ALA A 131 -2.14 15.17 4.80
N ASN A 132 -2.35 14.78 6.06
CA ASN A 132 -3.16 15.56 7.00
C ASN A 132 -2.47 16.84 7.50
N LYS A 133 -1.15 16.95 7.44
CA LYS A 133 -0.42 18.15 7.88
C LYS A 133 -0.10 19.13 6.75
N VAL A 134 0.16 18.64 5.54
CA VAL A 134 0.74 19.44 4.45
C VAL A 134 -0.22 19.58 3.26
N LEU A 135 -1.00 18.54 2.97
CA LEU A 135 -1.78 18.45 1.73
C LEU A 135 -3.25 18.83 1.90
N LEU A 136 -3.77 18.98 3.12
CA LEU A 136 -5.17 19.38 3.31
C LEU A 136 -5.45 20.79 2.75
N SER A 137 -6.59 20.93 2.08
CA SER A 137 -7.15 22.23 1.70
C SER A 137 -7.37 23.12 2.93
N PRO A 138 -7.10 24.44 2.82
CA PRO A 138 -7.48 25.39 3.86
C PRO A 138 -8.98 25.32 4.16
N PRO A 139 -9.39 25.42 5.43
CA PRO A 139 -10.80 25.36 5.81
C PRO A 139 -11.56 26.54 5.18
N THR A 140 -12.66 26.24 4.51
CA THR A 140 -13.59 27.21 3.92
C THR A 140 -15.00 26.92 4.43
N HIS A 141 -15.92 27.89 4.36
CA HIS A 141 -17.31 27.71 4.82
C HIS A 141 -18.06 26.56 4.13
N SER A 142 -17.56 26.07 2.99
CA SER A 142 -18.07 24.92 2.24
C SER A 142 -17.27 23.63 2.43
N SER A 143 -16.19 23.63 3.20
CA SER A 143 -15.41 22.41 3.44
C SER A 143 -16.17 21.47 4.37
N PRO A 144 -16.48 20.24 3.95
CA PRO A 144 -17.15 19.28 4.81
C PRO A 144 -16.28 18.99 6.04
N SER A 145 -16.92 18.85 7.21
CA SER A 145 -16.25 18.59 8.51
C SER A 145 -15.41 17.30 8.53
N ASP A 146 -15.56 16.45 7.51
CA ASP A 146 -14.94 15.13 7.37
C ASP A 146 -13.76 15.10 6.38
N SER A 147 -13.13 16.25 6.14
CA SER A 147 -12.00 16.43 5.20
C SER A 147 -10.66 15.94 5.78
N ARG A 148 -10.61 14.69 6.26
CA ARG A 148 -9.37 14.07 6.76
C ARG A 148 -9.06 12.79 6.01
N VAL A 149 -7.77 12.53 5.83
CA VAL A 149 -7.30 11.25 5.28
C VAL A 149 -7.40 10.20 6.38
N GLU A 150 -8.13 9.12 6.11
CA GLU A 150 -8.21 7.94 6.97
C GLU A 150 -6.89 7.15 6.92
N TRP A 151 -6.39 6.68 8.06
CA TRP A 151 -5.15 5.87 8.08
C TRP A 151 -5.30 4.58 7.28
N ALA A 152 -6.47 3.92 7.37
CA ALA A 152 -6.77 2.71 6.61
C ALA A 152 -6.73 2.97 5.09
N TYR A 153 -7.15 4.16 4.64
CA TYR A 153 -7.00 4.57 3.24
C TYR A 153 -5.53 4.77 2.84
N ALA A 154 -4.71 5.38 3.71
CA ALA A 154 -3.27 5.50 3.44
C ALA A 154 -2.59 4.12 3.31
N PHE A 155 -3.01 3.15 4.11
CA PHE A 155 -2.56 1.75 4.00
C PHE A 155 -3.08 1.06 2.72
N ASP A 156 -4.31 1.34 2.30
CA ASP A 156 -4.85 0.89 1.01
C ASP A 156 -4.05 1.44 -0.18
N VAL A 157 -3.62 2.70 -0.11
CA VAL A 157 -2.78 3.33 -1.12
C VAL A 157 -1.41 2.66 -1.19
N HIS A 158 -0.78 2.35 -0.04
CA HIS A 158 0.44 1.54 0.01
C HIS A 158 0.20 0.16 -0.62
N THR A 159 -0.86 -0.54 -0.21
CA THR A 159 -1.23 -1.87 -0.70
C THR A 159 -1.35 -1.89 -2.22
N ASN A 160 -1.98 -0.86 -2.78
CA ASN A 160 -2.08 -0.67 -4.21
C ASN A 160 -0.69 -0.49 -4.82
N ALA A 161 0.04 0.55 -4.42
CA ALA A 161 1.35 0.86 -5.00
C ALA A 161 2.36 -0.30 -4.88
N PHE A 162 2.24 -1.12 -3.84
CA PHE A 162 3.08 -2.29 -3.60
C PHE A 162 2.91 -3.37 -4.66
N PHE A 163 1.71 -3.58 -5.22
CA PHE A 163 1.51 -4.69 -6.16
C PHE A 163 2.29 -4.53 -7.49
N PRO A 164 2.27 -3.39 -8.19
CA PRO A 164 3.16 -3.17 -9.34
C PRO A 164 4.64 -3.22 -8.96
N PHE A 165 5.02 -2.68 -7.79
CA PHE A 165 6.38 -2.76 -7.26
C PHE A 165 6.82 -4.23 -7.05
N TYR A 166 5.94 -5.05 -6.49
CA TYR A 166 6.13 -6.48 -6.31
C TYR A 166 6.35 -7.19 -7.67
N LEU A 167 5.52 -6.90 -8.68
CA LEU A 167 5.69 -7.50 -9.99
C LEU A 167 7.06 -7.15 -10.61
N THR A 168 7.57 -5.95 -10.39
CA THR A 168 8.88 -5.54 -10.91
C THR A 168 10.04 -6.17 -10.13
N LEU A 169 10.09 -6.03 -8.80
CA LEU A 169 11.27 -6.46 -8.01
C LEU A 169 11.23 -7.90 -7.51
N TYR A 170 10.05 -8.50 -7.30
CA TYR A 170 9.96 -9.88 -6.81
C TYR A 170 9.81 -10.86 -7.97
N LEU A 171 9.10 -10.48 -9.04
CA LEU A 171 8.83 -11.36 -10.18
C LEU A 171 9.70 -11.05 -11.42
N ALA A 172 9.71 -9.83 -11.93
CA ALA A 172 10.50 -9.51 -13.13
C ALA A 172 12.01 -9.62 -12.86
N GLN A 173 12.47 -9.13 -11.71
CA GLN A 173 13.86 -9.30 -11.27
C GLN A 173 14.28 -10.77 -11.19
N PHE A 174 13.38 -11.67 -10.75
CA PHE A 174 13.66 -13.11 -10.64
C PHE A 174 14.11 -13.70 -11.99
N PHE A 175 13.41 -13.36 -13.08
CA PHE A 175 13.80 -13.78 -14.42
C PHE A 175 15.09 -13.12 -14.91
N LEU A 176 15.44 -11.96 -14.37
CA LEU A 176 16.62 -11.18 -14.74
C LEU A 176 17.85 -11.48 -13.87
N VAL A 177 17.75 -12.31 -12.82
CA VAL A 177 18.88 -12.72 -11.95
C VAL A 177 20.16 -13.09 -12.72
N PRO A 178 20.15 -13.93 -13.77
CA PRO A 178 21.40 -14.31 -14.48
C PRO A 178 22.09 -13.14 -15.19
N ILE A 179 21.36 -12.05 -15.45
CA ILE A 179 21.87 -10.82 -16.04
C ILE A 179 22.29 -9.87 -14.92
N VAL A 180 21.41 -9.62 -13.95
CA VAL A 180 21.57 -8.64 -12.88
C VAL A 180 22.77 -8.90 -11.97
N LEU A 181 23.13 -10.17 -11.78
CA LEU A 181 24.27 -10.57 -10.94
C LEU A 181 25.63 -10.48 -11.66
N ARG A 182 25.69 -10.21 -12.96
CA ARG A 182 26.98 -10.05 -13.67
C ARG A 182 27.60 -8.67 -13.45
N SER A 183 28.93 -8.60 -13.48
CA SER A 183 29.74 -7.39 -13.24
C SER A 183 29.89 -6.48 -14.47
N ASN A 184 29.11 -6.70 -15.53
CA ASN A 184 29.19 -5.86 -16.73
C ASN A 184 28.45 -4.53 -16.53
N TRP A 185 28.93 -3.46 -17.17
CA TRP A 185 28.28 -2.15 -17.11
C TRP A 185 26.82 -2.18 -17.59
N ILE A 186 26.52 -2.96 -18.64
CA ILE A 186 25.15 -3.15 -19.14
C ILE A 186 24.25 -3.80 -18.07
N CYS A 187 24.78 -4.77 -17.33
CA CYS A 187 24.04 -5.46 -16.28
C CYS A 187 23.78 -4.53 -15.08
N LEU A 188 24.77 -3.68 -14.74
CA LEU A 188 24.60 -2.61 -13.77
C LEU A 188 23.52 -1.62 -14.22
N PHE A 189 23.56 -1.16 -15.47
CA PHE A 189 22.55 -0.25 -16.02
C PHE A 189 21.15 -0.85 -15.96
N VAL A 190 20.97 -2.09 -16.43
CA VAL A 190 19.68 -2.79 -16.43
C VAL A 190 19.16 -2.99 -15.00
N SER A 191 20.03 -3.43 -14.10
CA SER A 191 19.74 -3.62 -12.67
C SER A 191 19.27 -2.33 -12.00
N ASN A 192 20.06 -1.25 -12.12
CA ASN A 192 19.74 0.01 -11.48
C ASN A 192 18.50 0.67 -12.12
N THR A 193 18.29 0.49 -13.42
CA THR A 193 17.08 0.96 -14.12
C THR A 193 15.84 0.22 -13.63
N LEU A 194 15.94 -1.09 -13.36
CA LEU A 194 14.85 -1.89 -12.81
C LEU A 194 14.43 -1.37 -11.42
N TYR A 195 15.39 -1.05 -10.56
CA TYR A 195 15.13 -0.45 -9.23
C TYR A 195 14.53 0.95 -9.35
N LEU A 196 15.10 1.81 -10.21
CA LEU A 196 14.54 3.14 -10.48
C LEU A 196 13.07 3.03 -10.94
N ALA A 197 12.80 2.15 -11.91
CA ALA A 197 11.46 1.93 -12.43
C ALA A 197 10.50 1.44 -11.34
N ALA A 198 10.91 0.47 -10.52
CA ALA A 198 10.09 -0.05 -9.42
C ALA A 198 9.71 1.04 -8.42
N PHE A 199 10.68 1.79 -7.92
CA PHE A 199 10.41 2.88 -6.98
C PHE A 199 9.60 4.02 -7.63
N ALA A 200 9.87 4.33 -8.90
CA ALA A 200 9.10 5.33 -9.64
C ALA A 200 7.62 4.95 -9.78
N GLN A 201 7.36 3.68 -10.15
CA GLN A 201 6.02 3.10 -10.22
C GLN A 201 5.32 3.19 -8.86
N TYR A 202 6.03 2.85 -7.78
CA TYR A 202 5.50 2.89 -6.42
C TYR A 202 5.07 4.31 -6.01
N PHE A 203 5.95 5.30 -6.13
CA PHE A 203 5.64 6.69 -5.77
C PHE A 203 4.52 7.27 -6.66
N TYR A 204 4.50 6.92 -7.95
CA TYR A 204 3.41 7.32 -8.84
C TYR A 204 2.06 6.68 -8.44
N GLY A 205 2.05 5.42 -8.02
CA GLY A 205 0.87 4.76 -7.46
C GLY A 205 0.37 5.45 -6.18
N VAL A 206 1.28 5.83 -5.29
CA VAL A 206 0.94 6.61 -4.09
C VAL A 206 0.32 7.96 -4.44
N TYR A 207 0.94 8.69 -5.37
CA TYR A 207 0.43 9.95 -5.88
C TYR A 207 -0.98 9.80 -6.45
N LEU A 208 -1.21 8.83 -7.34
CA LEU A 208 -2.53 8.60 -7.93
C LEU A 208 -3.59 8.26 -6.87
N GLY A 209 -3.21 7.53 -5.83
CA GLY A 209 -4.11 7.21 -4.73
C GLY A 209 -4.54 8.43 -3.95
N LEU A 210 -3.59 9.20 -3.44
CA LEU A 210 -3.95 10.38 -2.65
C LEU A 210 -4.59 11.48 -3.53
N ASN A 211 -4.19 11.61 -4.80
CA ASN A 211 -4.79 12.57 -5.72
C ASN A 211 -6.26 12.24 -6.09
N ALA A 212 -6.78 11.06 -5.72
CA ALA A 212 -8.20 10.75 -5.85
C ALA A 212 -9.06 11.48 -4.79
N LEU A 213 -8.45 11.99 -3.72
CA LEU A 213 -9.13 12.71 -2.65
C LEU A 213 -9.31 14.19 -3.04
N PRO A 214 -10.55 14.69 -3.18
CA PRO A 214 -10.81 16.03 -3.69
C PRO A 214 -10.43 17.16 -2.73
N PHE A 215 -10.17 16.84 -1.45
CA PHE A 215 -9.79 17.79 -0.40
C PHE A 215 -8.28 17.88 -0.18
N LEU A 216 -7.48 17.16 -0.98
CA LEU A 216 -6.02 17.30 -0.99
C LEU A 216 -5.59 18.27 -2.10
N VAL A 217 -4.70 19.19 -1.75
CA VAL A 217 -4.10 20.19 -2.64
C VAL A 217 -2.60 19.93 -2.71
N ARG A 218 -1.99 20.28 -3.85
CA ARG A 218 -0.54 20.14 -4.09
C ARG A 218 -0.04 18.71 -3.92
N SER A 219 -0.86 17.75 -4.36
CA SER A 219 -0.52 16.32 -4.35
C SER A 219 0.77 16.03 -5.14
N GLU A 220 1.21 16.92 -6.05
CA GLU A 220 2.47 16.76 -6.80
C GLU A 220 3.69 16.65 -5.88
N LEU A 221 3.63 17.18 -4.64
CA LEU A 221 4.70 17.04 -3.64
C LEU A 221 4.98 15.58 -3.27
N LEU A 222 4.02 14.66 -3.45
CA LEU A 222 4.23 13.23 -3.24
C LEU A 222 5.20 12.61 -4.24
N LEU A 223 5.46 13.28 -5.37
CA LEU A 223 6.45 12.87 -6.37
C LEU A 223 7.85 13.39 -6.04
N ALA A 224 8.01 14.28 -5.06
CA ALA A 224 9.30 14.86 -4.68
C ALA A 224 10.40 13.81 -4.38
N PRO A 225 10.12 12.65 -3.75
CA PRO A 225 11.12 11.59 -3.55
C PRO A 225 11.75 11.03 -4.84
N LEU A 226 11.12 11.23 -6.01
CA LEU A 226 11.69 10.80 -7.29
C LEU A 226 12.94 11.56 -7.67
N LEU A 227 13.10 12.82 -7.23
CA LEU A 227 14.29 13.62 -7.52
C LEU A 227 15.56 13.04 -6.88
N PRO A 228 15.64 12.84 -5.55
CA PRO A 228 16.81 12.21 -4.95
C PRO A 228 16.99 10.75 -5.41
N LEU A 229 15.89 10.03 -5.71
CA LEU A 229 15.96 8.68 -6.28
C LEU A 229 16.66 8.68 -7.66
N PHE A 230 16.28 9.60 -8.54
CA PHE A 230 16.89 9.74 -9.87
C PHE A 230 18.35 10.17 -9.77
N THR A 231 18.68 11.13 -8.88
CA THR A 231 20.07 11.51 -8.60
C THR A 231 20.89 10.32 -8.11
N GLY A 232 20.36 9.56 -7.14
CA GLY A 232 20.99 8.34 -6.63
C GLY A 232 21.19 7.29 -7.73
N TYR A 233 20.24 7.14 -8.64
CA TYR A 233 20.38 6.29 -9.82
C TYR A 233 21.56 6.74 -10.70
N ILE A 234 21.67 8.02 -11.05
CA ILE A 234 22.79 8.52 -11.86
C ILE A 234 24.14 8.26 -11.17
N VAL A 235 24.23 8.53 -9.86
CA VAL A 235 25.45 8.25 -9.08
C VAL A 235 25.76 6.76 -9.04
N SER A 236 24.74 5.89 -8.94
CA SER A 236 24.93 4.44 -8.91
C SER A 236 25.54 3.88 -10.21
N LEU A 237 25.36 4.57 -11.34
CA LEU A 237 25.96 4.18 -12.63
C LEU A 237 27.50 4.27 -12.66
N LEU A 238 28.12 4.87 -11.65
CA LEU A 238 29.59 4.94 -11.50
C LEU A 238 30.23 3.62 -11.01
N GLY A 239 29.43 2.58 -10.76
CA GLY A 239 29.94 1.26 -10.37
C GLY A 239 29.18 0.57 -9.24
N PHE A 240 28.10 1.16 -8.73
CA PHE A 240 27.30 0.58 -7.66
C PHE A 240 26.07 -0.16 -8.22
N ASN A 241 26.12 -1.49 -8.23
CA ASN A 241 24.98 -2.32 -8.62
C ASN A 241 24.04 -2.54 -7.43
N VAL A 242 22.88 -1.87 -7.46
CA VAL A 242 21.90 -1.87 -6.36
C VAL A 242 21.35 -3.26 -6.12
N ALA A 243 20.98 -3.98 -7.18
CA ALA A 243 20.38 -5.31 -7.03
C ALA A 243 21.35 -6.34 -6.46
N GLN A 244 22.64 -6.30 -6.84
CA GLN A 244 23.65 -7.17 -6.25
C GLN A 244 23.72 -6.95 -4.74
N HIS A 245 23.79 -5.69 -4.30
CA HIS A 245 23.87 -5.36 -2.87
C HIS A 245 22.60 -5.74 -2.10
N VAL A 246 21.43 -5.52 -2.70
CA VAL A 246 20.14 -5.88 -2.08
C VAL A 246 19.99 -7.40 -2.02
N LEU A 247 20.29 -8.12 -3.10
CA LEU A 247 20.18 -9.58 -3.13
C LEU A 247 21.19 -10.24 -2.18
N SER A 248 22.42 -9.74 -2.09
CA SER A 248 23.42 -10.24 -1.14
C SER A 248 22.97 -10.01 0.31
N MET A 249 22.46 -8.81 0.63
CA MET A 249 21.95 -8.50 1.97
C MET A 249 20.72 -9.34 2.34
N TYR A 250 19.85 -9.59 1.36
CA TYR A 250 18.57 -10.25 1.59
C TYR A 250 18.69 -11.78 1.66
N PHE A 251 19.50 -12.38 0.79
CA PHE A 251 19.67 -13.84 0.68
C PHE A 251 21.00 -14.35 1.27
N GLY A 252 21.89 -13.47 1.72
CA GLY A 252 23.17 -13.84 2.35
C GLY A 252 24.18 -14.46 1.38
N SER A 253 24.12 -14.08 0.11
CA SER A 253 25.02 -14.51 -0.97
C SER A 253 26.28 -13.65 -1.08
#